data_AF-A0A4Y2FI46-F1
#
_entry.id   AF-A0A4Y2FI46-F1
#
_cell.length_a   1.000
_cell.length_b   1.000
_cell.length_c   1.000
_cell.angle_alpha   90.00
_cell.angle_beta   90.00
_cell.angle_gamma   90.00
#
_symmetry.space_group_name_H-M   'P 1'
#
loop_
_entity.id
_entity.type
_entity.pdbx_description
1 polymer ?
#
loop_
_entity_poly.entity_id
_entity_poly.type
_entity_poly.pdbx_seq_one_letter_code
_entity_poly.pdbx_strand_id
1 'polypeptide(L)'
;MRFLRKTHNMRKDSLSRPVIYLNETWVNVNHSPKFIWQSSPSQRGLKVPLGKGSRLIICHAGSANQGFIPAVQLVFQSKSTVDYHEEMKSKVFKKWFLDLLRGLDEPCVIVMDNTSYHSAYAEKIPSTKTKKLTLWHGF
;
A
#
# COMPACT_ATOMS: atom_id res chain seq x y z
N MET A 1 -8.24 -11.50 19.34
CA MET A 1 -8.36 -12.78 18.59
C MET A 1 -9.57 -12.92 17.64
N ARG A 2 -10.45 -11.90 17.45
CA ARG A 2 -11.63 -12.03 16.56
C ARG A 2 -11.26 -12.03 15.07
N PHE A 3 -10.34 -11.17 14.65
CA PHE A 3 -9.92 -11.03 13.25
C PHE A 3 -9.26 -12.29 12.67
N LEU A 4 -8.26 -12.85 13.38
CA LEU A 4 -7.56 -14.06 12.92
C LEU A 4 -8.50 -15.26 12.78
N ARG A 5 -9.42 -15.46 13.73
CA ARG A 5 -10.45 -16.52 13.65
C ARG A 5 -11.39 -16.32 12.46
N LYS A 6 -11.84 -15.09 12.21
CA LYS A 6 -12.67 -14.79 11.04
C LYS A 6 -11.93 -15.07 9.74
N THR A 7 -10.68 -14.63 9.64
CA THR A 7 -9.83 -14.84 8.45
C THR A 7 -9.56 -16.33 8.22
N HIS A 8 -9.30 -17.10 9.27
CA HIS A 8 -9.16 -18.55 9.21
C HIS A 8 -10.40 -19.23 8.63
N ASN A 9 -11.59 -18.84 9.09
CA ASN A 9 -12.84 -19.40 8.58
C ASN A 9 -13.08 -19.01 7.12
N MET A 10 -12.79 -17.76 6.72
CA MET A 10 -12.91 -17.31 5.33
C MET A 10 -11.95 -18.06 4.40
N ARG A 11 -10.73 -18.36 4.85
CA ARG A 11 -9.76 -19.17 4.07
C ARG A 11 -10.24 -20.60 3.84
N LYS A 12 -10.93 -21.21 4.82
CA LYS A 12 -11.53 -22.54 4.65
C LYS A 12 -12.66 -22.56 3.61
N ASP A 13 -13.35 -21.44 3.43
CA ASP A 13 -14.42 -21.24 2.45
C ASP A 13 -13.93 -20.59 1.14
N SER A 14 -12.61 -20.56 0.90
CA SER A 14 -12.01 -19.82 -0.22
C SER A 14 -12.39 -20.34 -1.61
N LEU A 15 -13.02 -21.52 -1.70
CA LEU A 15 -13.57 -22.08 -2.94
C LEU A 15 -14.84 -21.37 -3.40
N SER A 16 -15.66 -20.85 -2.49
CA SER A 16 -16.89 -20.11 -2.84
C SER A 16 -16.64 -18.62 -3.04
N ARG A 17 -15.63 -18.08 -2.34
CA ARG A 17 -15.28 -16.65 -2.33
C ARG A 17 -13.76 -16.49 -2.27
N PRO A 18 -13.08 -16.15 -3.38
CA PRO A 18 -11.65 -15.92 -3.35
C PRO A 18 -11.29 -14.83 -2.34
N VAL A 19 -10.23 -15.09 -1.56
CA VAL A 19 -9.68 -14.13 -0.60
C VAL A 19 -8.51 -13.41 -1.23
N ILE A 20 -8.69 -12.11 -1.47
CA ILE A 20 -7.69 -11.20 -2.04
C ILE A 20 -7.03 -10.43 -0.90
N TYR A 21 -5.72 -10.50 -0.83
CA TYR A 21 -4.87 -9.74 0.08
C TYR A 21 -4.24 -8.60 -0.69
N LEU A 22 -4.22 -7.41 -0.09
CA LEU A 22 -3.46 -6.28 -0.60
C LEU A 22 -2.61 -5.67 0.49
N ASN A 23 -1.51 -5.05 0.10
CA ASN A 23 -0.64 -4.32 1.00
C ASN A 23 0.23 -3.33 0.23
N GLU A 24 0.73 -2.33 0.95
CA GLU A 24 1.79 -1.45 0.47
C GLU A 24 3.17 -1.83 1.02
N THR A 25 4.20 -1.60 0.23
CA THR A 25 5.58 -1.67 0.67
C THR A 25 6.41 -0.60 -0.03
N TRP A 26 7.66 -0.46 0.39
CA TRP A 26 8.60 0.46 -0.21
C TRP A 26 9.99 -0.16 -0.29
N VAL A 27 10.74 0.23 -1.31
CA VAL A 27 12.15 -0.17 -1.49
C VAL A 27 12.99 1.06 -1.79
N ASN A 28 14.17 1.17 -1.18
CA ASN A 28 15.10 2.25 -1.52
C ASN A 28 15.68 2.00 -2.91
N VAL A 29 15.82 3.04 -3.73
CA VAL A 29 16.47 2.95 -5.05
C VAL A 29 17.91 2.42 -4.91
N ASN A 30 18.61 2.80 -3.83
CA ASN A 30 19.93 2.27 -3.51
C ASN A 30 19.83 1.12 -2.49
N HIS A 31 19.21 0.02 -2.91
CA HIS A 31 19.18 -1.22 -2.13
C HIS A 31 20.49 -2.01 -2.35
N SER A 32 21.41 -1.94 -1.39
CA SER A 32 22.74 -2.55 -1.46
C SER A 32 23.06 -3.34 -0.18
N PRO A 33 23.95 -4.34 -0.19
CA PRO A 33 24.38 -5.00 1.03
C PRO A 33 25.10 -4.03 1.97
N LYS A 34 24.92 -4.19 3.29
CA LYS A 34 25.61 -3.35 4.29
C LYS A 34 27.12 -3.57 4.30
N PHE A 35 27.52 -4.79 3.98
CA PHE A 35 28.91 -5.22 3.93
C PHE A 35 29.17 -5.96 2.62
N ILE A 36 30.34 -5.73 2.05
CA ILE A 36 30.84 -6.47 0.90
C ILE A 36 32.28 -6.90 1.18
N TRP A 37 32.63 -8.11 0.77
CA TRP A 37 34.02 -8.55 0.77
C TRP A 37 34.78 -7.83 -0.35
N GLN A 38 35.96 -7.29 -0.05
CA GLN A 38 36.83 -6.63 -1.03
C GLN A 38 38.20 -7.30 -1.00
N SER A 39 38.71 -7.70 -2.16
CA SER A 39 40.01 -8.38 -2.27
C SER A 39 41.20 -7.43 -2.26
N SER A 40 41.02 -6.14 -2.59
CA SER A 40 42.09 -5.15 -2.54
C SER A 40 41.59 -3.75 -2.19
N PRO A 41 42.40 -2.89 -1.55
CA PRO A 41 42.03 -1.51 -1.21
C PRO A 41 41.75 -0.61 -2.44
N SER A 42 42.24 -0.99 -3.63
CA SER A 42 42.06 -0.24 -4.88
C SER A 42 40.78 -0.61 -5.63
N GLN A 43 40.07 -1.66 -5.21
CA GLN A 43 38.77 -2.01 -5.76
C GLN A 43 37.71 -1.04 -5.24
N ARG A 44 37.03 -0.33 -6.15
CA ARG A 44 35.95 0.61 -5.78
C ARG A 44 34.85 -0.16 -5.05
N GLY A 45 34.71 0.09 -3.75
CA GLY A 45 33.67 -0.49 -2.90
C GLY A 45 32.26 0.03 -3.19
N LEU A 46 31.34 -0.21 -2.24
CA LEU A 46 29.96 0.27 -2.28
C LEU A 46 29.96 1.80 -2.47
N LYS A 47 29.53 2.29 -3.63
CA LYS A 47 29.60 3.74 -3.97
C LYS A 47 28.51 4.58 -3.30
N VAL A 48 27.42 3.94 -2.84
CA VAL A 48 26.26 4.66 -2.29
C VAL A 48 25.88 4.05 -0.94
N PRO A 49 25.75 4.86 0.12
CA PRO A 49 25.28 4.40 1.42
C PRO A 49 23.89 3.78 1.31
N LEU A 50 23.71 2.70 2.05
CA LEU A 50 22.42 2.05 2.26
C LEU A 50 21.35 3.04 2.71
N GLY A 51 20.17 2.97 2.10
CA GLY A 51 19.02 3.79 2.48
C GLY A 51 19.09 5.25 2.04
N LYS A 52 20.12 5.65 1.28
CA LYS A 52 20.20 6.98 0.68
C LYS A 52 19.45 7.01 -0.66
N GLY A 53 18.77 8.12 -0.96
CA GLY A 53 18.06 8.32 -2.23
C GLY A 53 16.54 8.09 -2.14
N SER A 54 15.85 8.29 -3.25
CA SER A 54 14.39 8.10 -3.31
C SER A 54 13.99 6.65 -3.00
N ARG A 55 12.73 6.50 -2.60
CA ARG A 55 12.08 5.20 -2.43
C ARG A 55 11.18 4.92 -3.63
N LEU A 56 10.97 3.66 -3.97
CA LEU A 56 9.84 3.23 -4.79
C LEU A 56 8.75 2.77 -3.83
N ILE A 57 7.55 3.29 -4.00
CA ILE A 57 6.35 2.83 -3.30
C ILE A 57 5.65 1.82 -4.21
N ILE A 58 5.27 0.69 -3.64
CA ILE A 58 4.67 -0.44 -4.34
C ILE A 58 3.37 -0.79 -3.61
N CYS A 59 2.25 -0.83 -4.33
CA CYS A 59 0.98 -1.38 -3.86
C CYS A 59 0.56 -2.50 -4.81
N HIS A 60 0.13 -3.63 -4.27
CA HIS A 60 -0.25 -4.80 -5.06
C HIS A 60 -1.32 -5.62 -4.34
N ALA A 61 -2.07 -6.41 -5.10
CA ALA A 61 -3.01 -7.41 -4.61
C ALA A 61 -2.70 -8.82 -5.12
N GLY A 62 -3.05 -9.83 -4.34
CA GLY A 62 -2.88 -11.24 -4.70
C GLY A 62 -3.75 -12.16 -3.85
N SER A 63 -3.87 -13.41 -4.27
CA SER A 63 -4.61 -14.45 -3.57
C SER A 63 -3.69 -15.62 -3.23
N ALA A 64 -4.10 -16.44 -2.26
CA ALA A 64 -3.32 -17.61 -1.87
C ALA A 64 -3.28 -18.71 -2.95
N ASN A 65 -4.28 -18.77 -3.82
CA ASN A 65 -4.43 -19.79 -4.86
C ASN A 65 -3.84 -19.38 -6.22
N GLN A 66 -3.85 -18.09 -6.57
CA GLN A 66 -3.38 -17.60 -7.88
C GLN A 66 -2.13 -16.72 -7.78
N GLY A 67 -1.67 -16.40 -6.58
CA GLY A 67 -0.55 -15.49 -6.37
C GLY A 67 -0.92 -14.05 -6.71
N PHE A 68 -0.01 -13.32 -7.33
CA PHE A 68 -0.25 -11.93 -7.71
C PHE A 68 -1.25 -11.80 -8.85
N ILE A 69 -2.21 -10.88 -8.71
CA ILE A 69 -3.14 -10.55 -9.78
C ILE A 69 -2.37 -9.79 -10.88
N PRO A 70 -2.46 -10.19 -12.15
CA PRO A 70 -1.70 -9.53 -13.21
C PRO A 70 -2.20 -8.10 -13.43
N ALA A 71 -1.28 -7.21 -13.82
CA ALA A 71 -1.55 -5.83 -14.23
C ALA A 71 -2.22 -4.91 -13.17
N VAL A 72 -2.25 -5.29 -11.89
CA VAL A 72 -2.75 -4.42 -10.79
C VAL A 72 -1.64 -3.82 -9.95
N GLN A 73 -0.38 -3.94 -10.34
CA GLN A 73 0.71 -3.30 -9.60
C GLN A 73 0.62 -1.76 -9.73
N LEU A 74 0.73 -1.06 -8.61
CA LEU A 74 0.96 0.37 -8.59
C LEU A 74 2.38 0.62 -8.06
N VAL A 75 3.22 1.18 -8.92
CA VAL A 75 4.62 1.49 -8.59
C VAL A 75 4.90 2.95 -8.94
N PHE A 76 5.40 3.72 -7.97
CA PHE A 76 5.82 5.10 -8.22
C PHE A 76 6.97 5.52 -7.32
N GLN A 77 7.78 6.45 -7.82
CA GLN A 77 8.90 7.00 -7.06
C GLN A 77 8.42 8.02 -6.04
N SER A 78 8.96 7.90 -4.84
CA SER A 78 8.76 8.81 -3.74
C SER A 78 9.49 10.13 -3.97
N LYS A 79 8.79 11.24 -3.73
CA LYS A 79 9.30 12.62 -3.80
C LYS A 79 9.75 13.14 -2.43
N SER A 80 9.30 12.52 -1.34
CA SER A 80 9.67 12.82 0.05
C SER A 80 10.79 11.89 0.56
N THR A 81 11.58 12.39 1.51
CA THR A 81 12.62 11.61 2.20
C THR A 81 12.19 11.14 3.60
N VAL A 82 11.00 11.54 4.06
CA VAL A 82 10.57 11.41 5.47
C VAL A 82 9.74 10.13 5.65
N ASP A 83 8.43 10.18 5.37
CA ASP A 83 7.51 9.05 5.49
C ASP A 83 6.80 8.77 4.15
N TYR A 84 6.76 7.51 3.74
CA TYR A 84 6.11 7.08 2.49
C TYR A 84 4.57 7.14 2.60
N HIS A 85 4.02 7.06 3.82
CA HIS A 85 2.58 7.25 4.04
C HIS A 85 2.10 8.67 3.69
N GLU A 86 2.99 9.66 3.57
CA GLU A 86 2.63 11.00 3.09
C GLU A 86 2.24 11.02 1.61
N GLU A 87 2.71 10.04 0.84
CA GLU A 87 2.56 10.01 -0.62
C GLU A 87 1.56 8.99 -1.11
N MET A 88 1.43 7.86 -0.40
CA MET A 88 0.29 6.96 -0.55
C MET A 88 -0.97 7.60 0.06
N LYS A 89 -1.52 8.59 -0.66
CA LYS A 89 -2.71 9.33 -0.25
C LYS A 89 -3.98 8.55 -0.56
N SER A 90 -5.04 8.82 0.19
CA SER A 90 -6.35 8.22 -0.04
C SER A 90 -6.83 8.34 -1.49
N LYS A 91 -6.57 9.47 -2.17
CA LYS A 91 -6.93 9.65 -3.59
C LYS A 91 -6.22 8.65 -4.51
N VAL A 92 -4.92 8.39 -4.27
CA VAL A 92 -4.11 7.46 -5.05
C VAL A 92 -4.59 6.04 -4.80
N PHE A 93 -4.72 5.66 -3.52
CA PHE A 93 -5.26 4.36 -3.12
C PHE A 93 -6.65 4.12 -3.69
N LYS A 94 -7.59 5.07 -3.53
CA LYS A 94 -8.98 4.94 -4.03
C LYS A 94 -9.02 4.70 -5.54
N LYS A 95 -8.24 5.44 -6.32
CA LYS A 95 -8.18 5.25 -7.77
C LYS A 95 -7.75 3.82 -8.10
N TRP A 96 -6.61 3.41 -7.54
CA TRP A 96 -6.06 2.08 -7.73
C TRP A 96 -7.01 0.96 -7.27
N PHE A 97 -7.63 1.14 -6.11
CA PHE A 97 -8.55 0.18 -5.53
C PHE A 97 -9.81 0.00 -6.38
N LEU A 98 -10.36 1.09 -6.95
CA LEU A 98 -11.48 1.00 -7.89
C LEU A 98 -11.09 0.28 -9.19
N ASP A 99 -9.88 0.52 -9.69
CA ASP A 99 -9.38 -0.19 -10.89
C ASP A 99 -9.16 -1.69 -10.60
N LEU A 100 -8.65 -2.05 -9.41
CA LEU A 100 -8.59 -3.43 -8.93
C LEU A 100 -9.98 -4.07 -8.88
N LEU A 101 -10.95 -3.42 -8.24
CA LEU A 101 -12.31 -3.95 -8.08
C LEU A 101 -12.98 -4.27 -9.42
N ARG A 102 -12.75 -3.46 -10.46
CA ARG A 102 -13.29 -3.70 -11.81
C ARG A 102 -12.76 -4.99 -12.46
N GLY A 103 -11.61 -5.47 -12.03
CA GLY A 103 -10.98 -6.69 -12.54
C GLY A 103 -11.17 -7.92 -11.66
N LEU A 104 -11.88 -7.81 -10.53
CA LEU A 104 -12.13 -8.93 -9.63
C LEU A 104 -13.49 -9.57 -9.91
N ASP A 105 -13.53 -10.89 -9.89
CA ASP A 105 -14.79 -11.64 -9.92
C ASP A 105 -15.52 -11.52 -8.58
N GLU A 106 -16.85 -11.32 -8.66
CA GLU A 106 -17.73 -11.33 -7.50
C GLU A 106 -18.42 -12.70 -7.34
N PRO A 107 -18.59 -13.21 -6.10
CA PRO A 107 -18.26 -12.59 -4.82
C PRO A 107 -16.81 -12.86 -4.37
N CYS A 108 -16.11 -11.85 -3.86
CA CYS A 108 -14.78 -12.03 -3.24
C CYS A 108 -14.72 -11.50 -1.79
N VAL A 109 -13.59 -11.73 -1.11
CA VAL A 109 -13.25 -11.15 0.19
C VAL A 109 -11.95 -10.40 0.05
N ILE A 110 -11.94 -9.11 0.41
CA ILE A 110 -10.72 -8.30 0.42
C ILE A 110 -10.21 -8.16 1.84
N VAL A 111 -8.91 -8.42 2.01
CA VAL A 111 -8.18 -8.30 3.28
C VAL A 111 -7.07 -7.27 3.09
N MET A 112 -7.11 -6.25 3.93
CA MET A 112 -6.12 -5.17 4.00
C MET A 112 -5.90 -4.77 5.46
N ASP A 113 -4.82 -4.05 5.74
CA ASP A 113 -4.59 -3.46 7.05
C ASP A 113 -5.48 -2.23 7.28
N ASN A 114 -5.39 -1.64 8.48
CA ASN A 114 -6.25 -0.54 8.89
C ASN A 114 -5.49 0.79 8.93
N THR A 115 -5.08 1.28 7.77
CA THR A 115 -4.53 2.64 7.65
C THR A 115 -5.65 3.67 7.48
N SER A 116 -5.39 4.91 7.91
CA SER A 116 -6.37 5.99 7.86
C SER A 116 -6.82 6.34 6.44
N TYR A 117 -5.96 6.12 5.43
CA TYR A 117 -6.25 6.47 4.05
C TYR A 117 -7.08 5.42 3.30
N HIS A 118 -7.18 4.18 3.79
CA HIS A 118 -8.10 3.17 3.26
C HIS A 118 -9.56 3.47 3.60
N SER A 119 -9.81 4.13 4.74
CA SER A 119 -11.15 4.45 5.24
C SER A 119 -11.44 5.96 5.20
N ALA A 120 -11.09 6.61 4.10
CA ALA A 120 -11.32 8.05 3.98
C ALA A 120 -12.80 8.39 3.82
N TYR A 121 -13.24 9.40 4.55
CA TYR A 121 -14.60 9.94 4.42
C TYR A 121 -14.82 10.57 3.05
N ALA A 122 -15.99 10.34 2.46
CA ALA A 122 -16.41 10.97 1.21
C ALA A 122 -16.52 12.49 1.37
N GLU A 123 -16.96 12.94 2.55
CA GLU A 123 -17.07 14.34 2.91
C GLU A 123 -16.18 14.66 4.11
N LYS A 124 -15.71 15.91 4.17
CA LYS A 124 -14.89 16.35 5.29
C LYS A 124 -15.78 16.47 6.52
N ILE A 125 -15.60 15.57 7.48
CA ILE A 125 -16.28 15.68 8.76
C ILE A 125 -15.83 16.98 9.45
N PRO A 126 -16.77 17.83 9.86
CA PRO A 126 -16.47 19.01 10.65
C PRO A 126 -15.70 18.63 11.91
N SER A 127 -14.54 19.24 12.11
CA SER A 127 -13.82 19.21 13.38
C SER A 127 -14.06 20.48 14.19
N THR A 128 -13.68 20.50 15.47
CA THR A 128 -13.71 21.70 16.33
C THR A 128 -12.92 22.90 15.78
N LYS A 129 -12.03 22.68 14.79
CA LYS A 129 -11.28 23.73 14.07
C LYS A 129 -12.00 24.22 12.80
N THR A 130 -13.12 23.62 12.44
CA THR A 130 -13.88 23.97 11.23
C THR A 130 -14.68 25.24 11.50
N LYS A 131 -14.44 26.29 10.71
CA LYS A 131 -15.15 27.57 10.89
C LYS A 131 -16.64 27.34 10.59
N LYS A 132 -17.50 27.89 11.45
CA LYS A 132 -18.97 27.75 11.34
C LYS A 132 -19.48 28.15 9.96
N LEU A 133 -18.85 29.15 9.33
CA LEU A 133 -19.17 29.65 7.99
C LEU A 133 -19.04 28.59 6.87
N THR A 134 -18.08 27.66 6.97
CA THR A 134 -17.85 26.60 5.97
C THR A 134 -18.83 25.42 6.05
N LEU A 135 -19.70 25.38 7.07
CA LEU A 135 -20.73 24.35 7.23
C LEU A 135 -22.02 24.66 6.47
N TRP A 136 -22.17 25.91 6.00
CA TRP A 136 -23.37 26.40 5.34
C TRP A 136 -23.09 26.66 3.86
N HIS A 137 -22.90 25.59 3.08
CA HIS A 137 -22.97 25.67 1.62
C HIS A 137 -24.28 25.01 1.17
N GLY A 138 -25.32 25.85 0.99
CA GLY A 138 -26.49 25.56 0.14
C GLY A 138 -27.65 24.79 0.79
N PHE A 139 -28.61 25.55 1.34
CA PHE A 139 -30.02 25.36 1.00
C PHE A 139 -30.41 26.46 0.01
#